data_AF-A0A1F0J3G3-F1
#
_entry.id   AF-A0A1F0J3G3-F1
#
_cell.length_a   1.000
_cell.length_b   1.000
_cell.length_c   1.000
_cell.angle_alpha   90.00
_cell.angle_beta   90.00
_cell.angle_gamma   90.00
#
_symmetry.space_group_name_H-M   'P 1'
#
loop_
_entity.id
_entity.type
_entity.pdbx_description
1 polymer ?
#
loop_
_entity_poly.entity_id
_entity_poly.type
_entity_poly.pdbx_seq_one_letter_code
_entity_poly.pdbx_strand_id
1 'polypeptide(L)'
;MEVKRICQWCGKPFIAQKTTTNYCSPQCSKRGYKHRMKERRMELIQSQDLLEVKKRLENQEYFTFSQAAKLMGVSRQYIYKLVKEDKLRASRISSRMSFIRRTDIELLLKSKPYERVMSKVEFDIAEYYTAEEIAEKYKVNTKWVWTYTREHNVPKVKIRQFNYYSKKHIDAAFAKYKTDNDLTEWYTPEEIEQKYGMSRVAIRSHVYRNNIPSKKEHGQIFYSKLHFDLSKQTAEDNASEYYTVQEAMKKYNLTRDSVYGILQFHEIKREKKGRFVRFLKVEFDHVMGARK
;
A
#
# COMPACT_ATOMS: atom_id res chain seq x y z
N MET A 1 17.42 14.79 -33.78
CA MET A 1 17.45 14.70 -32.31
C MET A 1 18.90 14.80 -31.88
N GLU A 2 19.28 15.91 -31.25
CA GLU A 2 20.65 16.13 -30.78
C GLU A 2 20.75 15.75 -29.29
N VAL A 3 21.68 14.88 -28.94
CA VAL A 3 21.80 14.34 -27.58
C VAL A 3 23.19 14.64 -27.03
N LYS A 4 23.25 15.29 -25.86
CA LYS A 4 24.51 15.48 -25.12
C LYS A 4 24.99 14.13 -24.58
N ARG A 5 26.22 13.73 -24.91
CA ARG A 5 26.85 12.47 -24.50
C ARG A 5 28.28 12.69 -24.04
N ILE A 6 28.82 11.71 -23.31
CA ILE A 6 30.22 11.67 -22.89
C ILE A 6 30.99 10.75 -23.84
N CYS A 7 32.15 11.22 -24.33
CA CYS A 7 33.01 10.43 -25.20
C CYS A 7 33.61 9.24 -24.45
N GLN A 8 33.43 8.02 -24.96
CA GLN A 8 33.95 6.78 -24.34
C GLN A 8 35.49 6.69 -24.27
N TRP A 9 36.21 7.51 -25.04
CA TRP A 9 37.69 7.51 -25.04
C TRP A 9 38.31 8.60 -24.18
N CYS A 10 37.86 9.85 -24.33
CA CYS A 10 38.48 11.00 -23.67
C CYS A 10 37.66 11.59 -22.52
N GLY A 11 36.46 11.06 -22.25
CA GLY A 11 35.60 11.52 -21.15
C GLY A 11 34.99 12.91 -21.33
N LYS A 12 35.22 13.59 -22.46
CA LYS A 12 34.69 14.94 -22.71
C LYS A 12 33.22 14.90 -23.17
N PRO A 13 32.38 15.85 -22.73
CA PRO A 13 31.01 15.99 -23.23
C PRO A 13 31.00 16.47 -24.68
N PHE A 14 30.09 15.95 -25.50
CA PHE A 14 29.88 16.35 -26.89
C PHE A 14 28.42 16.19 -27.31
N ILE A 15 28.02 16.86 -28.40
CA ILE A 15 26.67 16.77 -28.96
C ILE A 15 26.66 15.73 -30.07
N ALA A 16 25.91 14.64 -29.87
CA ALA A 16 25.75 13.58 -30.84
C ALA A 16 24.54 13.83 -31.75
N GLN A 17 24.76 13.79 -33.06
CA GLN A 17 23.70 13.92 -34.07
C GLN A 17 22.93 12.60 -34.31
N LYS A 18 23.54 11.46 -33.95
CA LYS A 18 22.95 10.11 -34.06
C LYS A 18 22.99 9.41 -32.71
N THR A 19 21.98 8.59 -32.44
CA THR A 19 21.87 7.78 -31.21
C THR A 19 22.94 6.68 -31.09
N THR A 20 23.66 6.37 -32.16
CA THR A 20 24.76 5.39 -32.19
C THR A 20 26.14 6.00 -31.98
N THR A 21 26.27 7.32 -31.98
CA THR A 21 27.57 7.99 -31.84
C THR A 21 28.04 7.99 -30.39
N ASN A 22 29.21 7.38 -30.15
CA ASN A 22 29.79 7.19 -28.82
C ASN A 22 31.10 7.98 -28.58
N TYR A 23 31.58 8.69 -29.60
CA TYR A 23 32.85 9.41 -29.58
C TYR A 23 32.70 10.84 -30.08
N CYS A 24 33.45 11.77 -29.49
CA CYS A 24 33.43 13.18 -29.87
C CYS A 24 34.14 13.50 -31.19
N SER A 25 35.00 12.61 -31.70
CA SER A 25 35.76 12.81 -32.94
C SER A 25 36.17 11.49 -33.60
N PRO A 26 36.47 11.49 -34.92
CA PRO A 26 37.01 10.33 -35.62
C PRO A 26 38.33 9.81 -35.01
N GLN A 27 39.17 10.71 -34.47
CA GLN A 27 40.42 10.31 -33.79
C GLN A 27 40.13 9.53 -32.50
N CYS A 28 39.20 9.98 -31.67
CA CYS A 28 38.79 9.27 -30.46
C CYS A 28 38.16 7.91 -30.79
N SER A 29 37.36 7.83 -31.86
CA SER A 29 36.79 6.56 -32.34
C SER A 29 37.87 5.57 -32.78
N LYS A 30 38.87 6.01 -33.57
CA LYS A 30 40.00 5.17 -34.00
C LYS A 30 40.84 4.68 -32.82
N ARG A 31 41.10 5.54 -31.82
CA ARG A 31 41.85 5.16 -30.60
C ARG A 31 41.06 4.17 -29.74
N GLY A 32 39.78 4.44 -29.49
CA GLY A 32 38.90 3.53 -28.76
C GLY A 32 38.75 2.18 -29.44
N TYR A 33 38.68 2.15 -30.78
CA TYR A 33 38.70 0.89 -31.54
C TYR A 33 40.00 0.10 -31.32
N LYS A 34 41.18 0.73 -31.47
CA LYS A 34 42.48 0.06 -31.26
C LYS A 34 42.63 -0.47 -29.84
N HIS A 35 42.16 0.28 -28.83
CA HIS A 35 42.20 -0.15 -27.44
C HIS A 35 41.37 -1.41 -27.21
N ARG A 36 40.09 -1.41 -27.65
CA ARG A 36 39.22 -2.58 -27.51
C ARG A 36 39.75 -3.82 -28.24
N MET A 37 40.36 -3.63 -29.42
CA MET A 37 41.00 -4.73 -30.15
C MET A 37 42.22 -5.29 -29.39
N LYS A 38 43.00 -4.42 -28.74
CA LYS A 38 44.12 -4.84 -27.87
C LYS A 38 43.62 -5.59 -26.64
N GLU A 39 42.62 -5.06 -25.94
CA GLU A 39 42.01 -5.71 -24.76
C GLU A 39 41.46 -7.09 -25.13
N ARG A 40 40.67 -7.18 -26.20
CA ARG A 40 40.16 -8.46 -26.70
C ARG A 40 41.29 -9.43 -27.03
N ARG A 41 42.39 -8.97 -27.65
CA ARG A 41 43.55 -9.82 -27.92
C ARG A 41 44.21 -10.31 -26.63
N MET A 42 44.36 -9.44 -25.63
CA MET A 42 44.91 -9.81 -24.32
C MET A 42 44.03 -10.84 -23.60
N GLU A 43 42.70 -10.66 -23.63
CA GLU A 43 41.74 -11.62 -23.06
C GLU A 43 41.82 -12.98 -23.78
N LEU A 44 41.91 -12.98 -25.11
CA LEU A 44 42.06 -14.19 -25.90
C LEU A 44 43.36 -14.93 -25.55
N ILE A 45 44.50 -14.21 -25.49
CA ILE A 45 45.79 -14.79 -25.08
C ILE A 45 45.68 -15.35 -23.65
N GLN A 46 45.14 -14.59 -22.71
CA GLN A 46 44.99 -15.03 -21.33
C GLN A 46 44.11 -16.29 -21.22
N SER A 47 43.01 -16.35 -21.96
CA SER A 47 42.12 -17.51 -21.99
C SER A 47 42.79 -18.73 -22.64
N GLN A 48 43.58 -18.52 -23.69
CA GLN A 48 44.35 -19.58 -24.36
C GLN A 48 45.47 -20.12 -23.44
N ASP A 49 46.21 -19.24 -22.76
CA ASP A 49 47.24 -19.62 -21.79
C ASP A 49 46.64 -20.43 -20.62
N LEU A 50 45.47 -20.02 -20.11
CA LEU A 50 44.74 -20.75 -19.06
C LEU A 50 44.33 -22.16 -19.53
N LEU A 51 43.85 -22.29 -20.76
CA LEU A 51 43.46 -23.58 -21.35
C LEU A 51 44.68 -24.49 -21.57
N GLU A 52 45.80 -23.95 -22.03
CA GLU A 52 47.03 -24.72 -22.22
C GLU A 52 47.62 -25.20 -20.88
N VAL A 53 47.63 -24.33 -19.87
CA VAL A 53 48.03 -24.71 -18.50
C VAL A 53 47.13 -25.83 -17.96
N LYS A 54 45.81 -25.75 -18.17
CA LYS A 54 44.89 -26.83 -17.75
C LYS A 54 45.23 -28.16 -18.43
N LYS A 55 45.37 -28.18 -19.76
CA LYS A 55 45.74 -29.38 -20.53
C LYS A 55 47.04 -30.02 -20.06
N ARG A 56 48.07 -29.21 -19.73
CA ARG A 56 49.35 -29.73 -19.21
C ARG A 56 49.23 -30.31 -17.80
N LEU A 57 48.35 -29.74 -16.97
CA LEU A 57 48.11 -30.19 -15.59
C LEU A 57 47.13 -31.36 -15.49
N GLU A 58 46.31 -31.60 -16.51
CA GLU A 58 45.33 -32.69 -16.55
C GLU A 58 45.97 -34.08 -16.40
N ASN A 59 47.12 -34.29 -17.01
CA ASN A 59 47.83 -35.59 -16.98
C ASN A 59 48.83 -35.72 -15.82
N GLN A 60 48.94 -34.71 -14.94
CA GLN A 60 49.85 -34.76 -13.79
C GLN A 60 49.12 -35.28 -12.54
N GLU A 61 49.76 -36.18 -11.81
CA GLU A 61 49.26 -36.75 -10.55
C GLU A 61 49.70 -35.96 -9.32
N TYR A 62 50.84 -35.27 -9.40
CA TYR A 62 51.46 -34.54 -8.30
C TYR A 62 51.55 -33.05 -8.63
N PHE A 63 51.05 -32.21 -7.73
CA PHE A 63 51.02 -30.76 -7.90
C PHE A 63 51.79 -30.05 -6.80
N THR A 64 52.64 -29.10 -7.18
CA THR A 64 53.11 -28.08 -6.23
C THR A 64 51.94 -27.22 -5.77
N PHE A 65 52.08 -26.51 -4.65
CA PHE A 65 50.99 -25.67 -4.14
C PHE A 65 50.56 -24.58 -5.13
N SER A 66 51.51 -24.05 -5.90
CA SER A 66 51.23 -23.09 -6.97
C SER A 66 50.46 -23.70 -8.13
N GLN A 67 50.75 -24.96 -8.50
CA GLN A 67 50.00 -25.67 -9.55
C GLN A 67 48.61 -26.08 -9.06
N ALA A 68 48.49 -26.56 -7.82
CA ALA A 68 47.19 -26.90 -7.21
C ALA A 68 46.27 -25.67 -7.11
N ALA A 69 46.83 -24.50 -6.76
CA ALA A 69 46.10 -23.23 -6.76
C ALA A 69 45.55 -22.88 -8.15
N LYS A 70 46.37 -23.01 -9.20
CA LYS A 70 45.96 -22.79 -10.59
C LYS A 70 44.90 -23.80 -11.05
N LEU A 71 45.04 -25.07 -10.66
CA LEU A 71 44.11 -26.14 -11.00
C LEU A 71 42.72 -25.90 -10.40
N MET A 72 42.66 -25.55 -9.11
CA MET A 72 41.40 -25.26 -8.41
C MET A 72 40.85 -23.85 -8.67
N GLY A 73 41.63 -22.96 -9.29
CA GLY A 73 41.24 -21.56 -9.51
C GLY A 73 41.21 -20.73 -8.22
N VAL A 74 42.03 -21.07 -7.23
CA VAL A 74 42.10 -20.40 -5.92
C VAL A 74 43.46 -19.74 -5.70
N SER A 75 43.57 -18.88 -4.68
CA SER A 75 44.87 -18.28 -4.33
C SER A 75 45.81 -19.31 -3.71
N ARG A 76 47.13 -19.14 -3.91
CA ARG A 76 48.16 -19.98 -3.27
C ARG A 76 48.04 -19.96 -1.73
N GLN A 77 47.65 -18.82 -1.16
CA GLN A 77 47.41 -18.68 0.28
C GLN A 77 46.25 -19.54 0.77
N TYR A 78 45.19 -19.70 -0.04
CA TYR A 78 44.07 -20.55 0.31
C TYR A 78 44.48 -22.03 0.36
N ILE A 79 45.35 -22.48 -0.53
CA ILE A 79 45.95 -23.83 -0.45
C ILE A 79 46.73 -24.01 0.86
N TYR A 80 47.58 -23.05 1.23
CA TYR A 80 48.29 -23.09 2.51
C TYR A 80 47.33 -23.15 3.69
N LYS A 81 46.23 -22.41 3.65
CA LYS A 81 45.17 -22.45 4.68
C LYS A 81 44.54 -23.83 4.77
N LEU A 82 44.15 -24.43 3.65
CA LEU A 82 43.54 -25.77 3.62
C LEU A 82 44.48 -26.85 4.15
N VAL A 83 45.77 -26.77 3.83
CA VAL A 83 46.78 -27.70 4.34
C VAL A 83 47.02 -27.46 5.84
N LYS A 84 47.07 -26.21 6.30
CA LYS A 84 47.26 -25.86 7.72
C LYS A 84 46.07 -26.29 8.60
N GLU A 85 44.86 -26.26 8.05
CA GLU A 85 43.62 -26.69 8.72
C GLU A 85 43.37 -28.20 8.59
N ASP A 86 44.35 -28.97 8.08
CA ASP A 86 44.27 -30.42 7.82
C ASP A 86 43.10 -30.83 6.91
N LYS A 87 42.54 -29.89 6.15
CA LYS A 87 41.45 -30.13 5.19
C LYS A 87 41.96 -30.71 3.88
N LEU A 88 43.20 -30.39 3.50
CA LEU A 88 43.84 -30.88 2.29
C LEU A 88 45.16 -31.57 2.65
N ARG A 89 45.29 -32.85 2.28
CA ARG A 89 46.51 -33.62 2.52
C ARG A 89 47.62 -33.16 1.58
N ALA A 90 48.81 -32.96 2.15
CA ALA A 90 50.02 -32.61 1.41
C ALA A 90 51.21 -33.40 1.94
N SER A 91 52.11 -33.80 1.05
CA SER A 91 53.35 -34.50 1.39
C SER A 91 54.53 -33.55 1.29
N ARG A 92 55.37 -33.51 2.33
CA ARG A 92 56.62 -32.74 2.33
C ARG A 92 57.78 -33.69 2.05
N ILE A 93 58.38 -33.56 0.87
CA ILE A 93 59.52 -34.40 0.45
C ILE A 93 60.85 -33.76 0.87
N SER A 94 60.90 -32.43 0.92
CA SER A 94 62.09 -31.67 1.35
C SER A 94 61.68 -30.40 2.10
N SER A 95 62.64 -29.73 2.74
CA SER A 95 62.42 -28.46 3.42
C SER A 95 61.79 -27.40 2.50
N ARG A 96 62.11 -27.44 1.20
CA ARG A 96 61.62 -26.50 0.18
C ARG A 96 60.52 -27.07 -0.73
N MET A 97 60.20 -28.36 -0.62
CA MET A 97 59.37 -29.06 -1.61
C MET A 97 58.19 -29.78 -0.95
N SER A 98 56.98 -29.34 -1.29
CA SER A 98 55.72 -29.96 -0.87
C SER A 98 54.82 -30.20 -2.08
N PHE A 99 54.20 -31.39 -2.13
CA PHE A 99 53.29 -31.79 -3.19
C PHE A 99 51.92 -32.19 -2.64
N ILE A 100 50.91 -32.01 -3.49
CA ILE A 100 49.53 -32.45 -3.26
C ILE A 100 49.20 -33.45 -4.36
N ARG A 101 48.63 -34.59 -3.99
CA ARG A 101 48.16 -35.58 -4.98
C ARG A 101 46.82 -35.15 -5.54
N ARG A 102 46.59 -35.43 -6.82
CA ARG A 102 45.29 -35.22 -7.47
C ARG A 102 44.14 -35.87 -6.69
N THR A 103 44.36 -37.08 -6.21
CA THR A 103 43.38 -37.86 -5.43
C THR A 103 42.94 -37.14 -4.15
N ASP A 104 43.84 -36.42 -3.49
CA ASP A 104 43.53 -35.69 -2.25
C ASP A 104 42.68 -34.45 -2.54
N ILE A 105 42.90 -33.79 -3.68
CA ILE A 105 42.06 -32.67 -4.15
C ILE A 105 40.66 -33.17 -4.49
N GLU A 106 40.55 -34.27 -5.22
CA GLU A 106 39.27 -34.87 -5.60
C GLU A 106 38.49 -35.38 -4.37
N LEU A 107 39.19 -35.96 -3.39
CA LEU A 107 38.60 -36.39 -2.13
C LEU A 107 38.05 -35.20 -1.33
N LEU A 108 38.80 -34.08 -1.26
CA LEU A 108 38.32 -32.85 -0.63
C LEU A 108 37.01 -32.37 -1.27
N LEU A 109 36.96 -32.31 -2.60
CA LEU A 109 35.77 -31.86 -3.33
C LEU A 109 34.58 -32.80 -3.14
N LYS A 110 34.82 -34.12 -3.08
CA LYS A 110 33.76 -35.12 -2.83
C LYS A 110 33.23 -35.05 -1.40
N SER A 111 34.07 -34.77 -0.42
CA SER A 111 33.69 -34.74 1.00
C SER A 111 32.80 -33.57 1.38
N LYS A 112 32.82 -32.47 0.61
CA LYS A 112 32.08 -31.23 0.91
C LYS A 112 31.29 -30.78 -0.31
N PRO A 113 30.17 -31.44 -0.62
CA PRO A 113 29.26 -30.98 -1.66
C PRO A 113 28.73 -29.58 -1.30
N TYR A 114 28.40 -28.80 -2.32
CA TYR A 114 27.83 -27.47 -2.13
C TYR A 114 26.46 -27.57 -1.47
N GLU A 115 26.35 -27.11 -0.22
CA GLU A 115 25.09 -26.92 0.47
C GLU A 115 24.57 -25.50 0.23
N ARG A 116 23.34 -25.40 -0.27
CA ARG A 116 22.69 -24.09 -0.43
C ARG A 116 22.33 -23.55 0.94
N VAL A 117 23.07 -22.55 1.41
CA VAL A 117 22.74 -21.82 2.64
C VAL A 117 21.44 -21.06 2.43
N MET A 118 20.34 -21.55 3.01
CA MET A 118 19.10 -20.81 3.14
C MET A 118 19.05 -20.21 4.55
N SER A 119 18.87 -18.90 4.68
CA SER A 119 18.60 -18.28 5.97
C SER A 119 17.23 -18.76 6.47
N LYS A 120 17.21 -19.65 7.46
CA LYS A 120 15.99 -19.93 8.23
C LYS A 120 15.67 -18.68 9.05
N VAL A 121 14.77 -17.85 8.55
CA VAL A 121 14.10 -16.87 9.40
C VAL A 121 13.00 -17.64 10.12
N GLU A 122 13.20 -17.90 11.41
CA GLU A 122 12.12 -18.40 12.28
C GLU A 122 11.04 -17.33 12.33
N PHE A 123 9.93 -17.61 11.66
CA PHE A 123 8.77 -16.73 11.62
C PHE A 123 7.67 -17.40 12.45
N ASP A 124 7.42 -16.88 13.66
CA ASP A 124 6.29 -17.33 14.46
C ASP A 124 5.01 -16.65 13.96
N ILE A 125 4.17 -17.43 13.28
CA ILE A 125 2.91 -16.96 12.68
C ILE A 125 1.96 -16.42 13.76
N ALA A 126 2.06 -16.89 15.01
CA ALA A 126 1.17 -16.49 16.10
C ALA A 126 1.28 -15.01 16.48
N GLU A 127 2.41 -14.35 16.22
CA GLU A 127 2.65 -12.95 16.59
C GLU A 127 2.23 -11.92 15.53
N TYR A 128 1.67 -12.38 14.40
CA TYR A 128 1.32 -11.53 13.27
C TYR A 128 -0.17 -11.57 12.93
N TYR A 129 -0.67 -10.48 12.38
CA TYR A 129 -1.98 -10.39 11.73
C TYR A 129 -1.83 -10.27 10.21
N THR A 130 -2.79 -10.83 9.48
CA THR A 130 -2.99 -10.53 8.06
C THR A 130 -3.81 -9.25 7.89
N ALA A 131 -3.77 -8.63 6.70
CA ALA A 131 -4.59 -7.45 6.43
C ALA A 131 -6.10 -7.72 6.53
N GLU A 132 -6.52 -8.95 6.28
CA GLU A 132 -7.92 -9.39 6.36
C GLU A 132 -8.37 -9.49 7.83
N GLU A 133 -7.57 -10.13 8.68
CA GLU A 133 -7.83 -10.21 10.13
C GLU A 133 -7.89 -8.82 10.79
N ILE A 134 -7.03 -7.88 10.37
CA ILE A 134 -7.07 -6.49 10.85
C ILE A 134 -8.38 -5.81 10.43
N ALA A 135 -8.81 -6.04 9.18
CA ALA A 135 -10.04 -5.46 8.65
C ALA A 135 -11.27 -5.95 9.41
N GLU A 136 -11.33 -7.24 9.75
CA GLU A 136 -12.40 -7.83 10.56
C GLU A 136 -12.37 -7.31 12.00
N LYS A 137 -11.21 -7.38 12.67
CA LYS A 137 -11.05 -6.97 14.08
C LYS A 137 -11.46 -5.52 14.32
N TYR A 138 -11.11 -4.62 13.39
CA TYR A 138 -11.36 -3.19 13.52
C TYR A 138 -12.52 -2.69 12.65
N LYS A 139 -13.27 -3.58 11.98
CA LYS A 139 -14.39 -3.24 11.08
C LYS A 139 -14.03 -2.22 9.99
N VAL A 140 -12.77 -2.20 9.57
CA VAL A 140 -12.24 -1.30 8.53
C VAL A 140 -12.18 -2.01 7.19
N ASN A 141 -11.97 -1.26 6.10
CA ASN A 141 -11.78 -1.83 4.78
C ASN A 141 -10.32 -2.32 4.61
N THR A 142 -10.11 -3.49 3.99
CA THR A 142 -8.77 -4.04 3.70
C THR A 142 -7.89 -3.08 2.90
N LYS A 143 -8.46 -2.36 1.91
CA LYS A 143 -7.74 -1.34 1.14
C LYS A 143 -7.27 -0.18 2.02
N TRP A 144 -8.07 0.16 3.03
CA TRP A 144 -7.70 1.20 3.99
C TRP A 144 -6.58 0.73 4.91
N VAL A 145 -6.60 -0.52 5.38
CA VAL A 145 -5.48 -1.12 6.15
C VAL A 145 -4.16 -1.03 5.38
N TRP A 146 -4.15 -1.34 4.08
CA TRP A 146 -2.94 -1.20 3.25
C TRP A 146 -2.47 0.25 3.09
N THR A 147 -3.41 1.18 3.01
CA THR A 147 -3.10 2.61 2.88
C THR A 147 -2.52 3.14 4.19
N TYR A 148 -3.18 2.84 5.31
CA TYR A 148 -2.77 3.21 6.66
C TYR A 148 -1.40 2.64 7.04
N THR A 149 -1.18 1.33 6.85
CA THR A 149 0.11 0.68 7.18
C THR A 149 1.27 1.23 6.35
N ARG A 150 1.02 1.71 5.13
CA ARG A 150 2.01 2.37 4.27
C ARG A 150 2.30 3.80 4.73
N GLU A 151 1.29 4.57 5.10
CA GLU A 151 1.46 5.95 5.58
C GLU A 151 2.18 6.00 6.93
N HIS A 152 1.89 5.06 7.82
CA HIS A 152 2.48 4.97 9.15
C HIS A 152 3.76 4.11 9.21
N ASN A 153 4.29 3.66 8.07
CA ASN A 153 5.51 2.84 7.97
C ASN A 153 5.52 1.63 8.91
N VAL A 154 4.39 0.93 9.04
CA VAL A 154 4.27 -0.22 9.95
C VAL A 154 5.16 -1.36 9.43
N PRO A 155 6.03 -1.95 10.27
CA PRO A 155 6.85 -3.09 9.88
C PRO A 155 5.99 -4.25 9.37
N LYS A 156 6.34 -4.77 8.19
CA LYS A 156 5.64 -5.88 7.56
C LYS A 156 6.61 -6.95 7.08
N VAL A 157 6.21 -8.20 7.24
CA VAL A 157 6.91 -9.36 6.67
C VAL A 157 6.09 -9.88 5.51
N LYS A 158 6.73 -10.01 4.33
CA LYS A 158 6.07 -10.55 3.15
C LYS A 158 6.40 -12.03 3.02
N ILE A 159 5.40 -12.88 3.18
CA ILE A 159 5.53 -14.32 2.94
C ILE A 159 4.69 -14.66 1.72
N ARG A 160 5.37 -15.04 0.63
CA ARG A 160 4.76 -15.26 -0.69
C ARG A 160 3.98 -14.02 -1.17
N GLN A 161 2.65 -14.09 -1.20
CA GLN A 161 1.75 -13.03 -1.68
C GLN A 161 1.12 -12.21 -0.54
N PHE A 162 1.20 -12.68 0.71
CA PHE A 162 0.54 -12.05 1.84
C PHE A 162 1.49 -11.13 2.63
N ASN A 163 0.93 -10.03 3.14
CA ASN A 163 1.62 -9.13 4.06
C ASN A 163 1.18 -9.43 5.49
N TYR A 164 2.15 -9.72 6.34
CA TYR A 164 1.97 -9.97 7.76
C TYR A 164 2.46 -8.76 8.56
N TYR A 165 1.66 -8.32 9.52
CA TYR A 165 1.96 -7.18 10.39
C TYR A 165 2.02 -7.65 11.85
N SER A 166 2.97 -7.14 12.63
CA SER A 166 3.05 -7.53 14.04
C SER A 166 1.81 -7.07 14.81
N LYS A 167 1.22 -7.95 15.62
CA LYS A 167 0.05 -7.65 16.46
C LYS A 167 0.29 -6.43 17.35
N LYS A 168 1.48 -6.32 17.94
CA LYS A 168 1.87 -5.21 18.83
C LYS A 168 1.78 -3.85 18.13
N HIS A 169 2.32 -3.76 16.91
CA HIS A 169 2.33 -2.51 16.15
C HIS A 169 0.94 -2.13 15.68
N ILE A 170 0.14 -3.11 15.23
CA ILE A 170 -1.23 -2.86 14.80
C ILE A 170 -2.11 -2.44 15.98
N ASP A 171 -2.06 -3.15 17.11
CA ASP A 171 -2.92 -2.84 18.24
C ASP A 171 -2.58 -1.46 18.84
N ALA A 172 -1.29 -1.09 18.88
CA ALA A 172 -0.87 0.26 19.27
C ALA A 172 -1.36 1.34 18.28
N ALA A 173 -1.29 1.08 16.97
CA ALA A 173 -1.71 2.04 15.96
C ALA A 173 -3.24 2.22 15.92
N PHE A 174 -3.99 1.13 16.12
CA PHE A 174 -5.44 1.10 16.03
C PHE A 174 -6.15 1.38 17.37
N ALA A 175 -5.42 1.51 18.48
CA ALA A 175 -6.00 1.84 19.79
C ALA A 175 -6.90 3.09 19.79
N LYS A 176 -6.59 4.09 18.93
CA LYS A 176 -7.38 5.32 18.79
C LYS A 176 -8.77 5.11 18.18
N TYR A 177 -8.99 4.01 17.47
CA TYR A 177 -10.23 3.71 16.74
C TYR A 177 -11.12 2.71 17.48
N LYS A 178 -10.80 2.39 18.74
CA LYS A 178 -11.66 1.56 19.58
C LYS A 178 -12.92 2.35 19.90
N THR A 179 -14.03 2.01 19.24
CA THR A 179 -15.32 2.66 19.45
C THR A 179 -16.07 1.97 20.59
N ASP A 180 -16.51 2.74 21.59
CA ASP A 180 -17.45 2.27 22.60
C ASP A 180 -18.79 1.97 21.94
N ASN A 181 -19.31 0.77 22.19
CA ASN A 181 -20.39 0.14 21.44
C ASN A 181 -21.76 0.42 22.09
N ASP A 182 -21.97 1.62 22.64
CA ASP A 182 -23.14 1.92 23.50
C ASP A 182 -24.44 2.17 22.72
N LEU A 183 -24.37 2.34 21.39
CA LEU A 183 -25.54 2.43 20.53
C LEU A 183 -25.76 1.13 19.74
N THR A 184 -26.83 0.41 20.10
CA THR A 184 -27.12 -0.94 19.60
C THR A 184 -27.74 -0.96 18.21
N GLU A 185 -28.54 0.07 17.85
CA GLU A 185 -29.37 0.02 16.65
C GLU A 185 -29.05 1.12 15.64
N TRP A 186 -28.77 0.69 14.40
CA TRP A 186 -28.37 1.57 13.30
C TRP A 186 -29.19 1.30 12.03
N TYR A 187 -29.52 2.35 11.29
CA TYR A 187 -30.09 2.31 9.95
C TYR A 187 -29.00 2.34 8.88
N THR A 188 -29.21 1.56 7.82
CA THR A 188 -28.54 1.81 6.54
C THR A 188 -29.25 2.94 5.78
N PRO A 189 -28.57 3.64 4.85
CA PRO A 189 -29.21 4.63 4.00
C PRO A 189 -30.39 4.01 3.24
N GLU A 190 -30.25 2.79 2.75
CA GLU A 190 -31.25 2.05 1.97
C GLU A 190 -32.52 1.75 2.78
N GLU A 191 -32.37 1.35 4.05
CA GLU A 191 -33.49 1.16 4.97
C GLU A 191 -34.26 2.47 5.20
N ILE A 192 -33.56 3.60 5.26
CA ILE A 192 -34.20 4.93 5.41
C ILE A 192 -34.94 5.32 4.13
N GLU A 193 -34.37 5.02 2.95
CA GLU A 193 -35.06 5.27 1.67
C GLU A 193 -36.38 4.49 1.61
N GLN A 194 -36.39 3.23 2.05
CA GLN A 194 -37.60 2.39 2.07
C GLN A 194 -38.61 2.83 3.14
N LYS A 195 -38.17 3.12 4.37
CA LYS A 195 -39.07 3.47 5.49
C LYS A 195 -39.68 4.86 5.34
N TYR A 196 -38.92 5.83 4.85
CA TYR A 196 -39.31 7.24 4.84
C TYR A 196 -39.43 7.86 3.44
N GLY A 197 -39.15 7.10 2.37
CA GLY A 197 -39.23 7.60 0.99
C GLY A 197 -38.25 8.74 0.68
N MET A 198 -37.17 8.88 1.46
CA MET A 198 -36.18 9.95 1.27
C MET A 198 -35.09 9.52 0.31
N SER A 199 -34.59 10.44 -0.51
CA SER A 199 -33.38 10.19 -1.32
C SER A 199 -32.11 10.24 -0.45
N ARG A 200 -31.05 9.53 -0.86
CA ARG A 200 -29.72 9.58 -0.21
C ARG A 200 -29.23 11.00 0.12
N VAL A 201 -29.49 11.97 -0.77
CA VAL A 201 -29.10 13.38 -0.56
C VAL A 201 -29.92 14.03 0.55
N ALA A 202 -31.23 13.77 0.58
CA ALA A 202 -32.11 14.26 1.64
C ALA A 202 -31.74 13.67 3.00
N ILE A 203 -31.41 12.37 3.05
CA ILE A 203 -30.93 11.70 4.27
C ILE A 203 -29.68 12.38 4.80
N ARG A 204 -28.66 12.60 3.94
CA ARG A 204 -27.40 13.24 4.35
C ARG A 204 -27.60 14.66 4.88
N SER A 205 -28.46 15.44 4.22
CA SER A 205 -28.79 16.80 4.64
C SER A 205 -29.54 16.81 5.98
N HIS A 206 -30.47 15.88 6.18
CA HIS A 206 -31.25 15.73 7.41
C HIS A 206 -30.36 15.32 8.60
N VAL A 207 -29.45 14.36 8.39
CA VAL A 207 -28.47 13.93 9.40
C VAL A 207 -27.59 15.09 9.83
N TYR A 208 -27.08 15.87 8.88
CA TYR A 208 -26.23 17.02 9.16
C TYR A 208 -26.97 18.11 9.95
N ARG A 209 -28.21 18.44 9.56
CA ARG A 209 -29.01 19.49 10.23
C ARG A 209 -29.40 19.13 11.67
N ASN A 210 -29.65 17.86 11.93
CA ASN A 210 -30.10 17.37 13.23
C ASN A 210 -28.97 16.75 14.06
N ASN A 211 -27.71 16.87 13.61
CA ASN A 211 -26.52 16.30 14.26
C ASN A 211 -26.70 14.82 14.67
N ILE A 212 -27.29 14.01 13.78
CA ILE A 212 -27.58 12.61 14.09
C ILE A 212 -26.27 11.81 14.13
N PRO A 213 -25.99 11.04 15.20
CA PRO A 213 -24.81 10.20 15.28
C PRO A 213 -24.71 9.25 14.08
N SER A 214 -23.51 9.18 13.50
CA SER A 214 -23.20 8.32 12.36
C SER A 214 -21.93 7.53 12.61
N LYS A 215 -21.89 6.29 12.13
CA LYS A 215 -20.69 5.43 12.13
C LYS A 215 -20.38 4.94 10.73
N LYS A 216 -19.11 4.57 10.49
CA LYS A 216 -18.68 4.02 9.21
C LYS A 216 -18.07 2.64 9.43
N GLU A 217 -18.76 1.60 8.97
CA GLU A 217 -18.28 0.21 9.04
C GLU A 217 -18.08 -0.30 7.60
N HIS A 218 -16.90 -0.87 7.30
CA HIS A 218 -16.52 -1.39 5.97
C HIS A 218 -16.72 -0.43 4.77
N GLY A 219 -16.84 0.87 5.01
CA GLY A 219 -17.09 1.87 3.97
C GLY A 219 -18.54 2.26 3.79
N GLN A 220 -19.47 1.56 4.44
CA GLN A 220 -20.88 1.94 4.54
C GLN A 220 -21.09 2.86 5.75
N ILE A 221 -21.95 3.86 5.58
CA ILE A 221 -22.32 4.81 6.63
C ILE A 221 -23.62 4.33 7.23
N PHE A 222 -23.68 4.31 8.56
CA PHE A 222 -24.87 3.96 9.32
C PHE A 222 -25.28 5.15 10.19
N TYR A 223 -26.59 5.31 10.39
CA TYR A 223 -27.17 6.38 11.21
C TYR A 223 -27.92 5.79 12.40
N SER A 224 -27.87 6.42 13.57
CA SER A 224 -28.58 5.91 14.76
C SER A 224 -30.10 5.89 14.52
N LYS A 225 -30.76 4.74 14.77
CA LYS A 225 -32.21 4.60 14.56
C LYS A 225 -33.01 5.53 15.47
N LEU A 226 -32.70 5.52 16.77
CA LEU A 226 -33.40 6.30 17.79
C LEU A 226 -33.39 7.79 17.47
N HIS A 227 -32.20 8.35 17.21
CA HIS A 227 -32.05 9.77 16.91
C HIS A 227 -32.71 10.15 15.58
N PHE A 228 -32.69 9.25 14.60
CA PHE A 228 -33.33 9.49 13.31
C PHE A 228 -34.84 9.52 13.42
N ASP A 229 -35.44 8.56 14.12
CA ASP A 229 -36.89 8.49 14.31
C ASP A 229 -37.43 9.69 15.12
N LEU A 230 -36.75 10.06 16.22
CA LEU A 230 -37.09 11.25 17.02
C LEU A 230 -37.05 12.54 16.19
N SER A 231 -36.06 12.67 15.29
CA SER A 231 -35.93 13.84 14.42
C SER A 231 -37.03 13.93 13.34
N LYS A 232 -37.75 12.84 13.07
CA LYS A 232 -38.89 12.81 12.15
C LYS A 232 -40.21 13.04 12.86
N GLN A 233 -40.41 12.43 14.03
CA GLN A 233 -41.58 12.69 14.87
C GLN A 233 -41.72 14.18 15.19
N THR A 234 -40.64 14.82 15.64
CA THR A 234 -40.62 16.28 15.86
C THR A 234 -41.00 17.12 14.63
N ALA A 235 -40.68 16.66 13.41
CA ALA A 235 -41.06 17.37 12.18
C ALA A 235 -42.53 17.16 11.79
N GLU A 236 -43.08 15.99 12.09
CA GLU A 236 -44.50 15.63 11.87
C GLU A 236 -45.41 16.32 12.90
N ASP A 237 -45.01 16.37 14.17
CA ASP A 237 -45.75 17.08 15.22
C ASP A 237 -45.84 18.59 14.93
N ASN A 238 -44.73 19.20 14.50
CA ASN A 238 -44.72 20.60 14.05
C ASN A 238 -45.53 20.84 12.75
N ALA A 239 -45.90 19.81 11.98
CA ALA A 239 -46.76 19.94 10.81
C ALA A 239 -48.24 19.69 11.15
N SER A 240 -48.52 18.86 12.17
CA SER A 240 -49.87 18.61 12.66
C SER A 240 -50.45 19.84 13.37
N GLU A 241 -49.63 20.67 14.01
CA GLU A 241 -50.07 21.85 14.79
C GLU A 241 -50.35 23.12 13.96
N TYR A 242 -49.82 23.21 12.73
CA TYR A 242 -49.86 24.45 11.92
C TYR A 242 -50.58 24.27 10.57
N TYR A 243 -51.44 25.21 10.19
CA TYR A 243 -51.99 25.31 8.83
C TYR A 243 -51.06 26.11 7.93
N THR A 244 -50.94 25.67 6.68
CA THR A 244 -50.52 26.54 5.59
C THR A 244 -51.73 27.31 5.04
N VAL A 245 -51.48 28.48 4.44
CA VAL A 245 -52.53 29.27 3.78
C VAL A 245 -53.32 28.44 2.75
N GLN A 246 -52.67 27.56 2.00
CA GLN A 246 -53.32 26.70 1.00
C GLN A 246 -54.24 25.65 1.63
N GLU A 247 -53.84 25.05 2.75
CA GLU A 247 -54.68 24.10 3.48
C GLU A 247 -55.90 24.79 4.09
N ALA A 248 -55.73 26.00 4.65
CA ALA A 248 -56.83 26.80 5.19
C ALA A 248 -57.83 27.21 4.09
N MET A 249 -57.35 27.62 2.92
CA MET A 249 -58.20 27.91 1.75
C MET A 249 -59.07 26.70 1.38
N LYS A 250 -58.48 25.50 1.34
CA LYS A 250 -59.18 24.26 0.96
C LYS A 250 -60.16 23.79 2.03
N LYS A 251 -59.83 23.95 3.31
CA LYS A 251 -60.68 23.53 4.44
C LYS A 251 -61.91 24.43 4.60
N TYR A 252 -61.75 25.74 4.42
CA TYR A 252 -62.80 26.73 4.69
C TYR A 252 -63.39 27.35 3.41
N ASN A 253 -63.00 26.88 2.22
CA ASN A 253 -63.38 27.44 0.92
C ASN A 253 -63.20 28.97 0.83
N LEU A 254 -62.07 29.47 1.35
CA LEU A 254 -61.74 30.89 1.37
C LEU A 254 -60.80 31.26 0.22
N THR A 255 -60.91 32.49 -0.26
CA THR A 255 -59.90 33.07 -1.16
C THR A 255 -58.61 33.38 -0.38
N ARG A 256 -57.47 33.37 -1.09
CA ARG A 256 -56.16 33.67 -0.49
C ARG A 256 -56.17 34.99 0.29
N ASP A 257 -56.78 36.02 -0.26
CA ASP A 257 -56.84 37.35 0.35
C ASP A 257 -57.74 37.37 1.58
N SER A 258 -58.83 36.58 1.57
CA SER A 258 -59.67 36.40 2.76
C SER A 258 -58.89 35.76 3.91
N VAL A 259 -58.04 34.77 3.62
CA VAL A 259 -57.20 34.13 4.65
C VAL A 259 -56.20 35.15 5.23
N TYR A 260 -55.53 35.95 4.40
CA TYR A 260 -54.62 37.00 4.91
C TYR A 260 -55.36 38.10 5.68
N GLY A 261 -56.56 38.47 5.24
CA GLY A 261 -57.40 39.45 5.93
C GLY A 261 -57.84 38.97 7.31
N ILE A 262 -58.22 37.69 7.45
CA ILE A 262 -58.59 37.09 8.75
C ILE A 262 -57.37 37.03 9.67
N LEU A 263 -56.21 36.59 9.15
CA LEU A 263 -54.97 36.56 9.92
C LEU A 263 -54.57 37.95 10.42
N GLN A 264 -54.77 38.99 9.60
CA GLN A 264 -54.45 40.37 9.95
C GLN A 264 -55.46 40.98 10.93
N PHE A 265 -56.76 40.71 10.74
CA PHE A 265 -57.84 41.26 11.57
C PHE A 265 -57.86 40.66 12.98
N HIS A 266 -57.58 39.36 13.11
CA HIS A 266 -57.54 38.66 14.39
C HIS A 266 -56.13 38.57 15.00
N GLU A 267 -55.15 39.28 14.43
CA GLU A 267 -53.76 39.33 14.90
C GLU A 267 -53.11 37.94 15.14
N ILE A 268 -53.47 36.95 14.32
CA ILE A 268 -52.93 35.59 14.45
C ILE A 268 -51.45 35.61 14.07
N LYS A 269 -50.61 35.02 14.93
CA LYS A 269 -49.16 34.97 14.69
C LYS A 269 -48.85 34.13 13.45
N ARG A 270 -48.10 34.75 12.53
CA ARG A 270 -47.66 34.12 11.28
C ARG A 270 -46.18 33.79 11.35
N GLU A 271 -45.84 32.56 11.00
CA GLU A 271 -44.46 32.10 10.89
C GLU A 271 -44.10 31.81 9.44
N LYS A 272 -42.93 32.29 9.01
CA LYS A 272 -42.43 32.05 7.65
C LYS A 272 -41.47 30.87 7.65
N LYS A 273 -41.89 29.72 7.10
CA LYS A 273 -41.03 28.54 6.90
C LYS A 273 -40.73 28.36 5.42
N GLY A 274 -39.64 28.97 4.97
CA GLY A 274 -39.23 28.99 3.56
C GLY A 274 -40.16 29.85 2.70
N ARG A 275 -40.78 29.25 1.68
CA ARG A 275 -41.74 29.92 0.77
C ARG A 275 -43.16 30.02 1.35
N PHE A 276 -43.46 29.22 2.37
CA PHE A 276 -44.81 29.12 2.92
C PHE A 276 -44.95 29.91 4.22
N VAL A 277 -46.10 30.57 4.39
CA VAL A 277 -46.54 31.17 5.64
C VAL A 277 -47.43 30.16 6.35
N ARG A 278 -47.18 29.94 7.65
CA ARG A 278 -47.89 29.01 8.51
C ARG A 278 -48.40 29.71 9.77
N PHE A 279 -49.46 29.18 10.36
CA PHE A 279 -50.10 29.70 11.58
C PHE A 279 -50.77 28.56 12.35
N LEU A 280 -50.99 28.73 13.65
CA LEU A 280 -51.54 27.68 14.53
C LEU A 280 -52.95 27.27 14.08
N LYS A 281 -53.17 25.97 13.92
CA LYS A 281 -54.49 25.44 13.53
C LYS A 281 -55.56 25.78 14.54
N VAL A 282 -55.23 25.63 15.83
CA VAL A 282 -56.16 25.83 16.94
C VAL A 282 -56.68 27.27 16.96
N GLU A 283 -55.79 28.25 16.84
CA GLU A 283 -56.17 29.68 16.84
C GLU A 283 -57.04 30.03 15.63
N PHE A 284 -56.68 29.56 14.44
CA PHE A 284 -57.44 29.85 13.23
C PHE A 284 -58.80 29.15 13.19
N ASP A 285 -58.88 27.90 13.65
CA ASP A 285 -60.14 27.15 13.74
C ASP A 285 -61.10 27.81 14.73
N HIS A 286 -60.59 28.36 15.84
CA HIS A 286 -61.39 29.06 16.84
C HIS A 286 -62.02 30.35 16.28
N VAL A 287 -61.26 31.10 15.48
CA VAL A 287 -61.75 32.30 14.77
C VAL A 287 -62.79 31.93 13.71
N MET A 288 -62.57 30.86 12.96
CA MET A 288 -63.52 30.39 11.95
C MET A 288 -64.80 29.79 12.57
N GLY A 289 -64.70 29.19 13.76
CA GLY A 289 -65.85 28.66 14.51
C GLY A 289 -66.76 29.76 15.07
N ALA A 290 -66.19 30.89 15.48
CA ALA A 290 -66.94 32.06 15.96
C ALA A 290 -67.66 32.85 14.84
N ARG A 291 -67.43 32.48 13.56
CA ARG A 291 -67.98 33.15 12.37
C ARG A 291 -69.20 32.43 11.76
N LYS A 292 -69.62 31.31 12.35
CA LYS A 292 -70.92 30.66 12.08
C LYS A 292 -72.01 31.33 12.89
#